data_AF-A0A7V4T5X6-F1
#
_entry.id   AF-A0A7V4T5X6-F1
#
_cell.length_a   1.000
_cell.length_b   1.000
_cell.length_c   1.000
_cell.angle_alpha   90.00
_cell.angle_beta   90.00
_cell.angle_gamma   90.00
#
_symmetry.space_group_name_H-M   'P 1'
#
loop_
_entity.id
_entity.type
_entity.pdbx_description
1 polymer ?
#
loop_
_entity_poly.entity_id
_entity_poly.type
_entity_poly.pdbx_seq_one_letter_code
_entity_poly.pdbx_strand_id
1 'polypeptide(L)'
;MAVALYPKVSVEPDSYLDPKNPLKTLFRITNDGFLPLYNVKILSAINEVKSNGEQRMTGDTDYKSRFFNPIHVADKISYGESDTAYCALGGLNIPYSVDYADMAIIVEFSPPILTFWRMERTFPFTTQKNVSGDVILIHRPVNK
;
A
#
# COMPACT_ATOMS: atom_id res chain seq x y z
N MET A 1 -5.46 -17.39 26.19
CA MET A 1 -5.29 -16.64 24.92
C MET A 1 -3.91 -16.95 24.39
N ALA A 2 -3.80 -17.65 23.27
CA ALA A 2 -2.51 -17.85 22.62
C ALA A 2 -2.12 -16.52 21.97
N VAL A 3 -1.07 -15.87 22.46
CA VAL A 3 -0.45 -14.73 21.77
C VAL A 3 0.17 -15.30 20.51
N ALA A 4 -0.46 -15.03 19.36
CA ALA A 4 0.13 -15.39 18.09
C ALA A 4 1.39 -14.56 17.91
N LEU A 5 2.56 -15.19 17.96
CA LEU A 5 3.88 -14.62 17.64
C LEU A 5 4.03 -14.22 16.16
N TYR A 6 2.91 -14.10 15.45
CA TYR A 6 2.90 -13.83 14.03
C TYR A 6 2.97 -12.33 13.80
N PRO A 7 3.89 -11.86 12.94
CA PRO A 7 3.95 -10.46 12.56
C PRO A 7 2.60 -10.00 12.02
N LYS A 8 2.10 -8.89 12.57
CA LYS A 8 0.85 -8.27 12.18
C LYS A 8 1.15 -6.85 11.73
N VAL A 9 0.73 -6.54 10.52
CA VAL A 9 0.95 -5.25 9.89
C VAL A 9 -0.39 -4.73 9.41
N SER A 10 -0.66 -3.46 9.64
CA SER A 10 -1.75 -2.73 9.02
C SER A 10 -1.18 -1.60 8.16
N VAL A 11 -1.94 -1.23 7.14
CA VAL A 11 -1.60 -0.13 6.24
C VAL A 11 -2.86 0.68 6.05
N GLU A 12 -2.82 1.97 6.36
CA GLU A 12 -3.95 2.88 6.26
C GLU A 12 -3.55 4.12 5.46
N PRO A 13 -4.42 4.71 4.64
CA PRO A 13 -4.16 6.02 4.07
C PRO A 13 -4.13 7.08 5.19
N ASP A 14 -3.04 7.83 5.30
CA ASP A 14 -2.80 8.80 6.39
C ASP A 14 -3.46 10.17 6.12
N SER A 15 -3.88 10.42 4.87
CA SER A 15 -4.50 11.67 4.45
C SER A 15 -5.76 11.44 3.60
N TYR A 16 -6.61 12.48 3.53
CA TYR A 16 -7.54 12.63 2.41
C TYR A 16 -6.73 12.58 1.12
N LEU A 17 -7.15 11.79 0.14
CA LEU A 17 -6.51 11.80 -1.16
C LEU A 17 -6.56 13.22 -1.72
N ASP A 18 -5.47 13.68 -2.30
CA ASP A 18 -5.56 14.80 -3.23
C ASP A 18 -6.41 14.31 -4.42
N PRO A 19 -7.64 14.82 -4.63
CA PRO A 19 -8.47 14.37 -5.73
C PRO A 19 -7.85 14.73 -7.09
N LYS A 20 -6.89 15.65 -7.13
CA LYS A 20 -6.10 15.95 -8.33
C LYS A 20 -4.93 14.99 -8.53
N ASN A 21 -4.48 14.31 -7.47
CA ASN A 21 -3.36 13.37 -7.56
C ASN A 21 -3.47 12.22 -6.54
N PRO A 22 -4.42 11.31 -6.73
CA PRO A 22 -4.65 10.23 -5.77
C PRO A 22 -3.48 9.23 -5.71
N LEU A 23 -2.62 9.27 -6.71
CA LEU A 23 -1.40 8.47 -6.82
C LEU A 23 -0.23 8.98 -5.98
N LYS A 24 -0.40 10.10 -5.24
CA LYS A 24 0.58 10.64 -4.27
C LYS A 24 0.11 10.49 -2.81
N THR A 25 -0.80 9.56 -2.55
CA THR A 25 -1.35 9.36 -1.20
C THR A 25 -0.28 8.85 -0.24
N LEU A 26 -0.26 9.42 0.97
CA LEU A 26 0.56 8.95 2.07
C LEU A 26 -0.13 7.77 2.74
N PHE A 27 0.62 6.69 2.96
CA PHE A 27 0.16 5.54 3.73
C PHE A 27 0.95 5.45 5.03
N ARG A 28 0.24 5.16 6.11
CA ARG A 28 0.79 4.81 7.42
C ARG A 28 0.82 3.30 7.54
N ILE A 29 2.00 2.75 7.80
CA ILE A 29 2.26 1.32 7.97
C ILE A 29 2.56 1.12 9.45
N THR A 30 1.74 0.31 10.12
CA THR A 30 1.84 0.10 11.57
C THR A 30 2.17 -1.35 11.88
N ASN A 31 3.13 -1.56 12.79
CA ASN A 31 3.41 -2.89 13.33
C ASN A 31 2.51 -3.19 14.53
N ASP A 32 1.36 -3.82 14.26
CA ASP A 32 0.39 -4.24 15.26
C ASP A 32 0.81 -5.53 16.01
N GLY A 33 1.94 -6.14 15.63
CA GLY A 33 2.42 -7.40 16.18
C GLY A 33 3.48 -7.19 17.26
N PHE A 34 3.58 -8.13 18.20
CA PHE A 34 4.48 -8.02 19.37
C PHE A 34 5.99 -8.12 19.07
N LEU A 35 6.38 -8.33 17.82
CA LEU A 35 7.77 -8.47 17.39
C LEU A 35 8.14 -7.33 16.44
N PRO A 36 9.36 -6.75 16.56
CA PRO A 36 9.83 -5.76 15.59
C PRO A 36 9.93 -6.36 14.19
N LEU A 37 9.66 -5.53 13.18
CA LEU A 37 9.88 -5.85 11.77
C LEU A 37 11.24 -5.31 11.37
N TYR A 38 12.03 -6.08 10.61
CA TYR A 38 13.34 -5.66 10.09
C TYR A 38 13.37 -5.65 8.58
N ASN A 39 14.30 -4.88 8.00
CA ASN A 39 14.50 -4.78 6.56
C ASN A 39 13.18 -4.51 5.83
N VAL A 40 12.39 -3.58 6.37
CA VAL A 40 11.05 -3.28 5.89
C VAL A 40 11.18 -2.57 4.55
N LYS A 41 10.57 -3.12 3.52
CA LYS A 41 10.44 -2.49 2.21
C LYS A 41 8.98 -2.30 1.92
N ILE A 42 8.65 -1.08 1.53
CA ILE A 42 7.31 -0.72 1.13
C ILE A 42 7.35 -0.54 -0.37
N LEU A 43 6.46 -1.24 -1.07
CA LEU A 43 6.30 -1.17 -2.50
C LEU A 43 4.87 -0.77 -2.84
N SER A 44 4.70 -0.17 -4.02
CA SER A 44 3.41 0.10 -4.61
C SER A 44 3.21 -0.75 -5.86
N ALA A 45 1.98 -1.14 -6.15
CA ALA A 45 1.58 -1.80 -7.38
C ALA A 45 0.23 -1.26 -7.86
N ILE A 46 0.03 -1.27 -9.17
CA ILE A 46 -1.24 -0.90 -9.81
C ILE A 46 -1.78 -2.12 -10.54
N ASN A 47 -3.07 -2.37 -10.37
CA ASN A 47 -3.84 -3.28 -11.23
C ASN A 47 -4.59 -2.49 -12.31
N GLU A 48 -5.26 -1.39 -11.97
CA GLU A 48 -6.03 -0.62 -12.95
C GLU A 48 -6.11 0.87 -12.58
N VAL A 49 -6.04 1.75 -13.58
CA VAL A 49 -6.34 3.18 -13.42
C VAL A 49 -7.25 3.65 -14.54
N LYS A 50 -8.30 4.39 -14.19
CA LYS A 50 -9.19 5.07 -15.15
C LYS A 50 -9.22 6.58 -14.90
N SER A 51 -9.34 7.30 -16.00
CA SER A 51 -9.48 8.75 -15.99
C SER A 51 -10.36 9.21 -17.15
N ASN A 52 -11.29 10.11 -16.85
CA ASN A 52 -12.35 10.57 -17.74
C ASN A 52 -13.16 9.41 -18.35
N GLY A 53 -13.41 8.36 -17.56
CA GLY A 53 -14.08 7.14 -18.01
C GLY A 53 -13.26 6.21 -18.91
N GLU A 54 -12.03 6.57 -19.29
CA GLU A 54 -11.15 5.75 -20.10
C GLU A 54 -10.14 4.99 -19.24
N GLN A 55 -9.86 3.73 -19.61
CA GLN A 55 -8.80 2.95 -19.00
C GLN A 55 -7.43 3.47 -19.45
N ARG A 56 -6.59 3.85 -18.49
CA ARG A 56 -5.28 4.45 -18.75
C ARG A 56 -4.13 3.50 -18.46
N MET A 57 -4.29 2.60 -17.51
CA MET A 57 -3.27 1.62 -17.16
C MET A 57 -3.92 0.32 -16.69
N THR A 58 -3.26 -0.78 -17.04
CA THR A 58 -3.58 -2.13 -16.56
C THR A 58 -2.28 -2.80 -16.13
N GLY A 59 -2.28 -3.34 -14.92
CA GLY A 59 -1.23 -4.20 -14.39
C GLY A 59 -1.75 -5.61 -14.16
N ASP A 60 -1.04 -6.39 -13.36
CA ASP A 60 -1.46 -7.73 -12.99
C ASP A 60 -2.48 -7.68 -11.85
N THR A 61 -3.51 -8.53 -11.96
CA THR A 61 -4.62 -8.62 -10.99
C THR A 61 -4.19 -9.07 -9.60
N ASP A 62 -3.04 -9.75 -9.52
CA ASP A 62 -2.43 -10.19 -8.27
C ASP A 62 -1.32 -9.24 -7.77
N TYR A 63 -1.15 -8.08 -8.42
CA TYR A 63 -0.15 -7.07 -8.10
C TYR A 63 1.31 -7.55 -8.23
N LYS A 64 1.57 -8.60 -9.02
CA LYS A 64 2.94 -9.03 -9.35
C LYS A 64 3.70 -8.03 -10.21
N SER A 65 3.01 -7.20 -10.98
CA SER A 65 3.60 -6.06 -11.71
C SER A 65 3.96 -4.95 -10.72
N ARG A 66 5.01 -5.18 -9.93
CA ARG A 66 5.53 -4.24 -8.94
C ARG A 66 6.39 -3.20 -9.64
N PHE A 67 6.37 -1.97 -9.15
CA PHE A 67 7.45 -1.03 -9.44
C PHE A 67 8.70 -1.53 -8.68
N PHE A 68 9.73 -1.97 -9.41
CA PHE A 68 10.83 -2.80 -8.87
C PHE A 68 11.66 -2.14 -7.76
N ASN A 69 11.57 -0.82 -7.60
CA ASN A 69 12.24 -0.12 -6.51
C ASN A 69 11.25 0.12 -5.38
N PRO A 70 11.61 -0.23 -4.11
CA PRO A 70 10.78 0.11 -2.97
C PRO A 70 10.64 1.63 -2.89
N ILE A 71 9.42 2.06 -2.61
CA ILE A 71 9.07 3.47 -2.45
C ILE A 71 9.59 4.03 -1.12
N HIS A 72 9.81 3.13 -0.16
CA HIS A 72 10.41 3.43 1.14
C HIS A 72 11.09 2.19 1.71
N VAL A 73 12.17 2.41 2.46
CA VAL A 73 12.90 1.34 3.17
C VAL A 73 13.16 1.82 4.59
N ALA A 74 12.85 0.97 5.56
CA ALA A 74 13.16 1.18 6.96
C ALA A 74 13.92 -0.03 7.51
N ASP A 75 15.01 0.23 8.23
CA ASP A 75 15.80 -0.85 8.83
C ASP A 75 14.99 -1.62 9.88
N LYS A 76 14.11 -0.91 10.60
CA LYS A 76 13.29 -1.47 11.67
C LYS A 76 12.01 -0.67 11.89
N ILE A 77 10.90 -1.37 12.16
CA ILE A 77 9.68 -0.82 12.77
C ILE A 77 9.40 -1.59 14.05
N SER A 78 9.51 -0.94 15.22
CA SER A 78 9.28 -1.62 16.52
C SER A 78 7.80 -1.89 16.76
N TYR A 79 7.49 -2.64 17.82
CA TYR A 79 6.10 -2.92 18.20
C TYR A 79 5.33 -1.63 18.48
N GLY A 80 4.15 -1.50 17.88
CA GLY A 80 3.28 -0.33 18.02
C GLY A 80 3.79 0.93 17.31
N GLU A 81 4.98 0.88 16.71
CA GLU A 81 5.49 1.97 15.90
C GLU A 81 4.86 1.95 14.51
N SER A 82 4.81 3.14 13.92
CA SER A 82 4.34 3.34 12.56
C SER A 82 5.40 4.06 11.74
N ASP A 83 5.41 3.79 10.46
CA ASP A 83 6.20 4.50 9.47
C ASP A 83 5.28 4.99 8.35
N THR A 84 5.72 5.99 7.59
CA THR A 84 4.92 6.57 6.51
C THR A 84 5.63 6.47 5.17
N ALA A 85 4.89 6.11 4.14
CA ALA A 85 5.41 5.99 2.78
C ALA A 85 4.47 6.64 1.80
N TYR A 86 5.02 7.49 0.93
CA TYR A 86 4.30 8.01 -0.21
C TYR A 86 4.16 6.93 -1.26
N CYS A 87 2.94 6.73 -1.75
CA CYS A 87 2.78 5.95 -2.96
C CYS A 87 3.54 6.65 -4.09
N ALA A 88 4.64 6.07 -4.56
CA ALA A 88 5.47 6.68 -5.60
C ALA A 88 5.00 6.32 -7.02
N LEU A 89 3.69 6.15 -7.20
CA LEU A 89 3.09 6.00 -8.52
C LEU A 89 3.21 7.29 -9.35
N GLY A 90 3.69 8.38 -8.75
CA GLY A 90 4.00 9.66 -9.39
C GLY A 90 5.07 9.63 -10.49
N GLY A 91 5.76 8.50 -10.73
CA GLY A 91 6.52 8.30 -11.97
C GLY A 91 5.64 8.13 -13.21
N LEU A 92 4.37 7.75 -13.01
CA LEU A 92 3.34 7.82 -14.03
C LEU A 92 2.88 9.26 -14.09
N ASN A 93 3.37 9.98 -15.10
CA ASN A 93 2.93 11.34 -15.38
C ASN A 93 1.49 11.27 -15.95
N ILE A 94 0.50 11.04 -15.08
CA ILE A 94 -0.93 11.00 -15.44
C ILE A 94 -1.45 12.43 -15.31
N PRO A 95 -1.69 13.15 -16.43
CA PRO A 95 -2.01 14.57 -16.40
C PRO A 95 -3.50 14.87 -16.11
N TYR A 96 -4.24 13.90 -15.58
CA TYR A 96 -5.70 13.94 -15.50
C TYR A 96 -6.23 13.57 -14.11
N SER A 97 -7.43 14.04 -13.78
CA SER A 97 -8.19 13.60 -12.60
C SER A 97 -8.46 12.09 -12.71
N VAL A 98 -7.97 11.33 -11.74
CA VAL A 98 -8.19 9.89 -11.68
C VAL A 98 -9.58 9.65 -11.10
N ASP A 99 -10.45 9.02 -11.89
CA ASP A 99 -11.80 8.64 -11.48
C ASP A 99 -11.79 7.34 -10.68
N TYR A 100 -10.86 6.45 -11.04
CA TYR A 100 -10.75 5.14 -10.46
C TYR A 100 -9.29 4.66 -10.41
N ALA A 101 -8.89 4.05 -9.31
CA ALA A 101 -7.65 3.30 -9.18
C ALA A 101 -7.89 2.01 -8.37
N ASP A 102 -7.31 0.91 -8.85
CA ASP A 102 -7.09 -0.34 -8.14
C ASP A 102 -5.58 -0.53 -7.97
N MET A 103 -5.12 -0.49 -6.73
CA MET A 103 -3.71 -0.48 -6.37
C MET A 103 -3.48 -1.28 -5.11
N ALA A 104 -2.22 -1.58 -4.79
CA ALA A 104 -1.84 -2.21 -3.54
C ALA A 104 -0.57 -1.60 -2.97
N ILE A 105 -0.52 -1.55 -1.64
CA ILE A 105 0.71 -1.39 -0.89
C ILE A 105 1.19 -2.77 -0.48
N ILE A 106 2.44 -3.08 -0.79
CA ILE A 106 3.07 -4.35 -0.46
C ILE A 106 4.14 -4.04 0.58
N VAL A 107 4.07 -4.73 1.72
CA VAL A 107 5.06 -4.61 2.79
C VAL A 107 5.85 -5.91 2.84
N GLU A 108 7.12 -5.84 2.47
CA GLU A 108 8.08 -6.92 2.66
C GLU A 108 8.87 -6.65 3.94
N PHE A 109 9.08 -7.67 4.77
CA PHE A 109 9.85 -7.54 6.01
C PHE A 109 10.46 -8.88 6.43
N SER A 110 11.42 -8.83 7.34
CA SER A 110 12.06 -10.00 7.95
C SER A 110 11.74 -10.04 9.46
N PRO A 111 11.30 -11.18 10.02
CA PRO A 111 11.14 -11.32 11.46
C PRO A 111 12.51 -11.44 12.16
N PRO A 112 12.59 -11.11 13.47
CA PRO A 112 13.85 -11.04 14.22
C PRO A 112 14.66 -12.35 14.23
N ILE A 113 13.97 -13.50 14.29
CA ILE A 113 14.61 -14.81 14.46
C ILE A 113 14.97 -15.45 13.12
N LEU A 114 14.33 -15.03 12.02
CA LEU A 114 14.51 -15.61 10.69
C LEU A 114 14.86 -14.50 9.69
N THR A 115 16.01 -13.85 9.87
CA THR A 115 16.46 -12.73 9.02
C THR A 115 16.71 -13.13 7.56
N PHE A 116 16.90 -14.43 7.27
CA PHE A 116 16.96 -14.96 5.91
C PHE A 116 15.58 -15.15 5.26
N TRP A 117 14.51 -15.13 6.05
CA TRP A 117 13.14 -15.33 5.58
C TRP A 117 12.50 -13.97 5.34
N ARG A 118 11.96 -13.79 4.14
CA ARG A 118 11.18 -12.60 3.79
C ARG A 118 9.72 -12.95 3.85
N MET A 119 8.96 -12.14 4.56
CA MET A 119 7.51 -12.19 4.61
C MET A 119 6.97 -11.02 3.80
N GLU A 120 5.89 -11.28 3.07
CA GLU A 120 5.23 -10.28 2.25
C GLU A 120 3.76 -10.19 2.64
N ARG A 121 3.25 -8.95 2.71
CA ARG A 121 1.83 -8.66 2.91
C ARG A 121 1.36 -7.64 1.90
N THR A 122 0.30 -8.01 1.19
CA THR A 122 -0.35 -7.17 0.18
C THR A 122 -1.62 -6.57 0.76
N PHE A 123 -1.72 -5.25 0.69
CA PHE A 123 -2.86 -4.46 1.15
C PHE A 123 -3.47 -3.77 -0.07
N PRO A 124 -4.51 -4.36 -0.68
CA PRO A 124 -5.16 -3.76 -1.84
C PRO A 124 -6.12 -2.66 -1.42
N PHE A 125 -6.18 -1.64 -2.26
CA PHE A 125 -7.02 -0.46 -2.13
C PHE A 125 -7.71 -0.18 -3.45
N THR A 126 -8.94 0.30 -3.35
CA THR A 126 -9.68 0.83 -4.50
C THR A 126 -10.23 2.20 -4.16
N THR A 127 -10.37 3.04 -5.17
CA THR A 127 -11.01 4.34 -5.05
C THR A 127 -12.54 4.21 -5.02
N GLN A 128 -13.19 4.95 -4.14
CA GLN A 128 -14.63 5.11 -4.09
C GLN A 128 -14.98 6.60 -4.00
N LYS A 129 -16.10 7.02 -4.59
CA LYS A 129 -16.62 8.38 -4.38
C LYS A 129 -17.43 8.42 -3.08
N ASN A 130 -17.13 9.38 -2.22
CA ASN A 130 -17.93 9.66 -1.02
C ASN A 130 -19.23 10.40 -1.41
N VAL A 131 -20.10 10.67 -0.42
CA VAL A 131 -21.37 11.40 -0.63
C VAL A 131 -21.15 12.83 -1.15
N SER A 132 -20.02 13.45 -0.83
CA SER A 132 -19.61 14.78 -1.30
C SER A 132 -19.07 14.79 -2.73
N GLY A 133 -18.84 13.61 -3.33
CA GLY A 133 -18.25 13.45 -4.65
C GLY A 133 -16.72 13.36 -4.68
N ASP A 134 -16.05 13.41 -3.52
CA ASP A 134 -14.59 13.25 -3.42
C ASP A 134 -14.18 11.79 -3.56
N VAL A 135 -13.01 11.56 -4.15
CA VAL A 135 -12.42 10.24 -4.29
C VAL A 135 -11.66 9.89 -3.01
N ILE A 136 -12.04 8.78 -2.37
CA ILE A 136 -11.38 8.20 -1.19
C ILE A 136 -10.82 6.80 -1.53
N LEU A 137 -9.78 6.35 -0.84
CA LEU A 137 -9.26 4.99 -0.94
C LEU A 137 -9.87 4.16 0.18
N ILE A 138 -10.38 3.00 -0.21
CA ILE A 138 -10.95 2.02 0.71
C ILE A 138 -10.19 0.71 0.55
N HIS A 139 -10.05 -0.04 1.65
CA HIS A 139 -9.49 -1.38 1.59
C HIS A 139 -10.37 -2.28 0.73
N ARG A 140 -9.74 -3.04 -0.16
CA ARG A 140 -10.40 -4.14 -0.86
C ARG A 140 -10.18 -5.43 -0.07
N PRO A 141 -11.20 -6.27 0.15
CA PRO A 141 -10.97 -7.60 0.69
C PRO A 141 -10.12 -8.41 -0.29
N VAL A 142 -9.06 -9.04 0.21
CA VAL A 142 -8.30 -10.03 -0.56
C VAL A 142 -9.14 -11.31 -0.55
N ASN A 143 -9.84 -11.60 -1.65
CA ASN A 143 -10.46 -12.91 -1.83
C ASN A 143 -9.31 -13.93 -1.95
N LYS A 144 -9.20 -14.80 -0.94
CA LYS A 144 -8.30 -15.95 -0.94
C LYS A 144 -8.98 -17.14 -1.61
#